data_AF-A0A0S4VGC0-F1
#
_entry.id   AF-A0A0S4VGC0-F1
#
_cell.length_a   1.000
_cell.length_b   1.000
_cell.length_c   1.000
_cell.angle_alpha   90.00
_cell.angle_beta   90.00
_cell.angle_gamma   90.00
#
_symmetry.space_group_name_H-M   'P 1'
#
loop_
_entity.id
_entity.type
_entity.pdbx_description
1 polymer ?
#
loop_
_entity_poly.entity_id
_entity_poly.type
_entity_poly.pdbx_seq_one_letter_code
_entity_poly.pdbx_strand_id
1 'polypeptide(L)'
;MPPSIRGLGTSALLQHSPGDAAAGETSPSSNTVRARTASAAFDRLQRRPSLERTASQTPDTADIAHAAAAAIPYVRSLLPLKSDNRDYGEDDARIPPSKLARYHEDARDNCTILLNKIQCEIYALEATWRQSRQAPDFGALARIITSKGASAAGNCYEQAVLAYDFLRMRLTDANLPIDIVSLERPGDHNFVAIGQSTDGNGQYPKQFSDWHPDAFIVDPWTRIACRAADYPRQWSEKMEKWAARGLRVDDASPLDPSLLDALRDNNKISRRKAFPV
;
A
#
# COMPACT_ATOMS: atom_id res chain seq x y z
N MET A 1 -0.35 -9.13 20.92
CA MET A 1 0.32 -10.44 20.77
C MET A 1 0.95 -10.48 19.39
N PRO A 2 2.24 -10.79 19.25
CA PRO A 2 2.85 -10.89 17.92
C PRO A 2 2.36 -12.17 17.21
N PRO A 3 2.20 -12.17 15.88
CA PRO A 3 1.90 -13.39 15.15
C PRO A 3 3.12 -14.32 15.12
N SER A 4 2.81 -15.61 15.12
CA SER A 4 3.70 -16.76 15.27
C SER A 4 4.71 -16.89 14.13
N ILE A 5 6.00 -16.99 14.46
CA ILE A 5 7.08 -17.32 13.54
C ILE A 5 7.00 -18.83 13.24
N ARG A 6 6.61 -19.21 12.02
CA ARG A 6 6.74 -20.61 11.57
C ARG A 6 8.21 -20.95 11.33
N GLY A 7 8.57 -22.14 11.79
CA GLY A 7 9.94 -22.61 12.01
C GLY A 7 10.72 -22.89 10.74
N LEU A 8 12.01 -22.57 10.83
CA LEU A 8 13.06 -23.01 9.91
C LEU A 8 13.23 -24.53 10.03
N GLY A 9 12.77 -25.27 9.03
CA GLY A 9 13.15 -26.65 8.81
C GLY A 9 14.57 -26.69 8.25
N THR A 10 15.47 -27.33 8.98
CA THR A 10 16.84 -27.62 8.57
C THR A 10 16.86 -28.61 7.41
N SER A 11 17.55 -28.28 6.32
CA SER A 11 18.03 -29.28 5.37
C SER A 11 19.40 -28.92 4.80
N ALA A 12 20.34 -29.79 5.16
CA ALA A 12 21.57 -30.22 4.50
C ALA A 12 22.39 -29.20 3.68
N LEU A 13 23.55 -28.87 4.24
CA LEU A 13 24.75 -28.46 3.51
C LEU A 13 25.10 -29.47 2.41
N LEU A 14 25.24 -28.98 1.18
CA LEU A 14 26.07 -29.61 0.15
C LEU A 14 27.09 -28.60 -0.37
N GLN A 15 28.35 -28.98 -0.22
CA GLN A 15 29.53 -28.23 -0.58
C GLN A 15 29.78 -28.32 -2.09
N HIS A 16 30.00 -27.19 -2.76
CA HIS A 16 30.79 -27.16 -4.00
C HIS A 16 31.71 -25.92 -4.02
N SER A 17 32.98 -26.18 -4.27
CA SER A 17 34.10 -25.23 -4.35
C SER A 17 34.22 -24.59 -5.76
N PRO A 18 34.99 -23.49 -5.91
CA PRO A 18 34.86 -22.53 -7.01
C PRO A 18 35.80 -22.81 -8.19
N GLY A 19 35.44 -22.31 -9.38
CA GLY A 19 36.31 -22.34 -10.56
C GLY A 19 35.85 -21.39 -11.67
N ASP A 20 36.65 -20.34 -11.85
CA ASP A 20 36.98 -19.57 -13.05
C ASP A 20 36.00 -18.56 -13.69
N ALA A 21 36.48 -17.31 -13.66
CA ALA A 21 36.01 -16.14 -14.37
C ALA A 21 36.52 -16.13 -15.83
N ALA A 22 35.65 -15.76 -16.75
CA ALA A 22 36.04 -15.27 -18.08
C ALA A 22 35.26 -14.00 -18.40
N ALA A 23 35.99 -12.94 -18.75
CA ALA A 23 35.48 -11.65 -19.16
C ALA A 23 34.83 -11.73 -20.55
N GLY A 24 33.64 -11.13 -20.67
CA GLY A 24 32.96 -10.92 -21.95
C GLY A 24 32.17 -9.63 -21.90
N GLU A 25 32.57 -8.67 -22.74
CA GLU A 25 31.81 -7.45 -23.00
C GLU A 25 30.44 -7.79 -23.60
N THR A 26 29.35 -7.32 -22.98
CA THR A 26 28.03 -7.32 -23.62
C THR A 26 27.23 -6.08 -23.26
N SER A 27 26.71 -5.44 -24.31
CA SER A 27 25.80 -4.30 -24.40
C SER A 27 24.81 -4.10 -23.24
N PRO A 28 24.38 -2.85 -22.96
CA PRO A 28 23.49 -2.58 -21.85
C PRO A 28 22.17 -3.37 -21.99
N SER A 29 21.89 -4.17 -20.96
CA SER A 29 20.65 -4.92 -20.81
C SER A 29 19.43 -4.03 -21.05
N SER A 30 18.40 -4.59 -21.69
CA SER A 30 17.08 -3.97 -21.83
C SER A 30 16.47 -3.53 -20.50
N ASN A 31 16.92 -4.09 -19.36
CA ASN A 31 16.58 -3.60 -18.02
C ASN A 31 17.17 -2.22 -17.70
N THR A 32 18.38 -1.93 -18.18
CA THR A 32 19.08 -0.65 -17.93
C THR A 32 18.42 0.50 -18.71
N VAL A 33 17.94 0.23 -19.92
CA VAL A 33 17.20 1.20 -20.73
C VAL A 33 15.83 1.50 -20.10
N ARG A 34 15.12 0.47 -19.62
CA ARG A 34 13.82 0.61 -18.96
C ARG A 34 13.92 1.37 -17.63
N ALA A 35 14.98 1.12 -16.85
CA ALA A 35 15.28 1.84 -15.62
C ALA A 35 15.53 3.34 -15.87
N ARG A 36 16.26 3.69 -16.95
CA ARG A 36 16.52 5.09 -17.32
C ARG A 36 15.26 5.84 -17.78
N THR A 37 14.40 5.21 -18.58
CA THR A 37 13.13 5.81 -19.01
C THR A 37 12.13 5.96 -17.87
N ALA A 38 12.11 5.01 -16.93
CA ALA A 38 11.35 5.13 -15.70
C ALA A 38 11.87 6.33 -14.88
N SER A 39 13.19 6.40 -14.64
CA SER A 39 13.83 7.49 -13.90
C SER A 39 13.50 8.88 -14.45
N ALA A 40 13.47 9.06 -15.78
CA ALA A 40 13.16 10.36 -16.40
C ALA A 40 11.67 10.75 -16.29
N ALA A 41 10.75 9.77 -16.32
CA ALA A 41 9.34 10.01 -16.02
C ALA A 41 9.12 10.30 -14.51
N PHE A 42 9.96 9.71 -13.64
CA PHE A 42 9.94 9.91 -12.19
C PHE A 42 10.53 11.25 -11.76
N ASP A 43 11.55 11.77 -12.43
CA ASP A 43 12.05 13.14 -12.18
C ASP A 43 10.96 14.21 -12.40
N ARG A 44 10.01 13.98 -13.32
CA ARG A 44 8.85 14.87 -13.49
C ARG A 44 7.83 14.75 -12.36
N LEU A 45 7.76 13.62 -11.66
CA LEU A 45 6.87 13.40 -10.51
C LEU A 45 7.53 13.82 -9.18
N GLN A 46 8.86 13.77 -9.09
CA GLN A 46 9.66 14.18 -7.92
C GLN A 46 10.06 15.66 -7.92
N ARG A 47 10.01 16.36 -9.06
CA ARG A 47 10.17 17.82 -9.09
C ARG A 47 9.07 18.45 -8.23
N ARG A 48 9.46 18.93 -7.05
CA ARG A 48 8.69 19.92 -6.30
C ARG A 48 8.37 21.06 -7.26
N PRO A 49 7.10 21.37 -7.57
CA PRO A 49 6.80 22.59 -8.26
C PRO A 49 7.33 23.74 -7.40
N SER A 50 8.11 24.65 -7.99
CA SER A 50 8.37 25.94 -7.36
C SER A 50 7.00 26.57 -7.12
N LEU A 51 6.62 26.68 -5.86
CA LEU A 51 5.32 27.23 -5.44
C LEU A 51 5.31 28.73 -5.71
N GLU A 52 4.96 29.13 -6.93
CA GLU A 52 4.28 30.41 -7.12
C GLU A 52 2.90 30.27 -6.46
N ARG A 53 2.73 31.03 -5.39
CA ARG A 53 1.59 30.99 -4.48
C ARG A 53 0.38 31.65 -5.15
N THR A 54 -0.28 30.94 -6.05
CA THR A 54 -1.62 31.31 -6.52
C THR A 54 -2.64 30.96 -5.43
N ALA A 55 -3.61 31.85 -5.22
CA ALA A 55 -4.59 31.79 -4.14
C ALA A 55 -5.24 30.40 -3.98
N SER A 56 -5.39 29.98 -2.73
CA SER A 56 -5.99 28.71 -2.28
C SER A 56 -7.41 28.54 -2.82
N GLN A 57 -7.56 27.89 -3.98
CA GLN A 57 -8.84 27.33 -4.40
C GLN A 57 -9.04 26.00 -3.67
N THR A 58 -10.21 25.84 -3.05
CA THR A 58 -10.65 24.53 -2.56
C THR A 58 -10.76 23.59 -3.76
N PRO A 59 -10.10 22.43 -3.73
CA PRO A 59 -10.13 21.50 -4.85
C PRO A 59 -11.55 21.00 -5.07
N ASP A 60 -11.97 20.97 -6.34
CA ASP A 60 -13.28 20.45 -6.69
C ASP A 60 -13.28 18.91 -6.79
N THR A 61 -14.45 18.33 -7.08
CA THR A 61 -14.61 16.87 -7.21
C THR A 61 -13.74 16.28 -8.32
N ALA A 62 -13.45 17.03 -9.39
CA ALA A 62 -12.61 16.58 -10.49
C ALA A 62 -11.12 16.60 -10.11
N ASP A 63 -10.66 17.63 -9.39
CA ASP A 63 -9.31 17.70 -8.82
C ASP A 63 -9.05 16.53 -7.86
N ILE A 64 -10.01 16.26 -6.97
CA ILE A 64 -9.93 15.13 -6.03
C ILE A 64 -9.85 13.81 -6.79
N ALA A 65 -10.73 13.59 -7.78
CA ALA A 65 -10.73 12.37 -8.58
C ALA A 65 -9.42 12.17 -9.34
N HIS A 66 -8.85 13.24 -9.91
CA HIS A 66 -7.58 13.20 -10.61
C HIS A 66 -6.42 12.85 -9.67
N ALA A 67 -6.35 13.50 -8.50
CA ALA A 67 -5.34 13.21 -7.49
C ALA A 67 -5.46 11.77 -6.95
N ALA A 68 -6.69 11.32 -6.67
CA ALA A 68 -6.99 9.95 -6.25
C ALA A 68 -6.51 8.91 -7.27
N ALA A 69 -6.79 9.12 -8.55
CA ALA A 69 -6.35 8.25 -9.63
C ALA A 69 -4.82 8.24 -9.78
N ALA A 70 -4.16 9.40 -9.61
CA ALA A 70 -2.71 9.55 -9.70
C ALA A 70 -1.95 8.92 -8.51
N ALA A 71 -2.58 8.82 -7.34
CA ALA A 71 -1.98 8.22 -6.16
C ALA A 71 -1.65 6.73 -6.35
N ILE A 72 -2.49 5.96 -7.04
CA ILE A 72 -2.25 4.52 -7.28
C ILE A 72 -0.92 4.27 -8.02
N PRO A 73 -0.67 4.81 -9.23
CA PRO A 73 0.59 4.57 -9.93
C PRO A 73 1.79 5.15 -9.18
N TYR A 74 1.64 6.26 -8.45
CA TYR A 74 2.68 6.81 -7.59
C TYR A 74 3.10 5.80 -6.51
N VAL A 75 2.16 5.33 -5.68
CA VAL A 75 2.45 4.37 -4.60
C VAL A 75 3.08 3.09 -5.16
N ARG A 76 2.55 2.58 -6.28
CA ARG A 76 3.03 1.36 -6.91
C ARG A 76 4.41 1.49 -7.55
N SER A 77 4.89 2.71 -7.78
CA SER A 77 6.27 2.93 -8.22
C SER A 77 7.27 2.79 -7.09
N LEU A 78 6.85 3.10 -5.86
CA LEU A 78 7.67 3.05 -4.66
C LEU A 78 7.62 1.67 -4.01
N LEU A 79 6.45 1.02 -4.04
CA LEU A 79 6.23 -0.35 -3.55
C LEU A 79 5.68 -1.21 -4.72
N PRO A 80 6.54 -1.59 -5.68
CA PRO A 80 6.10 -2.34 -6.86
C PRO A 80 5.73 -3.79 -6.56
N LEU A 81 6.23 -4.32 -5.44
CA LEU A 81 6.08 -5.70 -5.01
C LEU A 81 4.98 -5.82 -3.96
N LYS A 82 4.31 -6.97 -3.95
CA LYS A 82 3.21 -7.24 -3.04
C LYS A 82 3.76 -7.93 -1.80
N SER A 83 3.15 -7.66 -0.65
CA SER A 83 3.33 -8.47 0.55
C SER A 83 2.97 -9.93 0.30
N ASP A 84 3.55 -10.81 1.13
CA ASP A 84 3.33 -12.24 1.16
C ASP A 84 1.88 -12.65 1.40
N ASN A 85 1.10 -11.83 2.13
CA ASN A 85 -0.33 -12.06 2.35
C ASN A 85 -1.20 -12.05 1.09
N ARG A 86 -0.64 -11.83 -0.12
CA ARG A 86 -1.37 -11.91 -1.38
C ARG A 86 -0.54 -12.55 -2.49
N ASP A 87 -0.70 -13.85 -2.64
CA ASP A 87 0.08 -14.70 -3.54
C ASP A 87 -0.78 -15.62 -4.42
N TYR A 88 -0.14 -16.57 -5.10
CA TYR A 88 -0.77 -17.61 -5.91
C TYR A 88 -0.76 -18.99 -5.21
N GLY A 89 -0.45 -19.04 -3.91
CA GLY A 89 -0.12 -20.26 -3.16
C GLY A 89 1.28 -20.82 -3.45
N GLU A 90 1.53 -22.04 -2.99
CA GLU A 90 2.82 -22.75 -3.10
C GLU A 90 3.06 -23.38 -4.49
N ASP A 91 2.04 -23.41 -5.36
CA ASP A 91 2.10 -24.03 -6.67
C ASP A 91 2.46 -23.00 -7.75
N ASP A 92 3.74 -22.99 -8.13
CA ASP A 92 4.29 -22.09 -9.16
C ASP A 92 3.55 -22.18 -10.50
N ALA A 93 2.90 -23.31 -10.82
CA ALA A 93 2.12 -23.47 -12.04
C ALA A 93 0.91 -22.51 -12.10
N ARG A 94 0.47 -21.99 -10.94
CA ARG A 94 -0.62 -21.00 -10.83
C ARG A 94 -0.14 -19.57 -11.07
N ILE A 95 1.17 -19.32 -11.02
CA ILE A 95 1.74 -18.00 -11.24
C ILE A 95 1.73 -17.72 -12.75
N PRO A 96 1.14 -16.58 -13.19
CA PRO A 96 1.22 -16.19 -14.60
C PRO A 96 2.69 -16.07 -15.05
N PRO A 97 3.08 -16.59 -16.23
CA PRO A 97 4.48 -16.61 -16.67
C PRO A 97 5.17 -15.23 -16.62
N SER A 98 4.43 -14.16 -16.94
CA SER A 98 4.90 -12.77 -16.88
C SER A 98 5.25 -12.27 -15.46
N LYS A 99 4.90 -13.02 -14.42
CA LYS A 99 5.09 -12.68 -13.01
C LYS A 99 6.07 -13.59 -12.29
N LEU A 100 6.46 -14.72 -12.89
CA LEU A 100 7.28 -15.75 -12.25
C LEU A 100 8.60 -15.17 -11.70
N ALA A 101 9.29 -14.35 -12.49
CA ALA A 101 10.53 -13.66 -12.07
C ALA A 101 10.40 -12.81 -10.79
N ARG A 102 9.18 -12.37 -10.43
CA ARG A 102 8.92 -11.57 -9.23
C ARG A 102 8.37 -12.38 -8.07
N TYR A 103 7.91 -13.60 -8.33
CA TYR A 103 7.29 -14.48 -7.36
C TYR A 103 8.15 -15.72 -7.03
N HIS A 104 9.31 -15.88 -7.68
CA HIS A 104 10.32 -16.84 -7.23
C HIS A 104 10.69 -16.59 -5.76
N GLU A 105 10.91 -17.68 -5.03
CA GLU A 105 11.13 -17.74 -3.59
C GLU A 105 12.16 -16.72 -3.10
N ASP A 106 13.37 -16.70 -3.68
CA ASP A 106 14.42 -15.75 -3.29
C ASP A 106 14.01 -14.28 -3.43
N ALA A 107 13.25 -13.95 -4.48
CA ALA A 107 12.76 -12.60 -4.70
C ALA A 107 11.68 -12.24 -3.67
N ARG A 108 10.78 -13.18 -3.37
CA ARG A 108 9.73 -13.02 -2.35
C ARG A 108 10.34 -12.80 -0.97
N ASP A 109 11.27 -13.65 -0.57
CA ASP A 109 11.86 -13.65 0.77
C ASP A 109 12.67 -12.38 1.03
N ASN A 110 13.48 -11.94 0.06
CA ASN A 110 14.19 -10.66 0.15
C ASN A 110 13.24 -9.46 0.33
N CYS A 111 12.08 -9.50 -0.34
CA CYS A 111 11.08 -8.44 -0.23
C CYS A 111 10.35 -8.47 1.11
N THR A 112 10.05 -9.66 1.64
CA THR A 112 9.49 -9.85 2.98
C THR A 112 10.45 -9.34 4.06
N ILE A 113 11.76 -9.60 3.93
CA ILE A 113 12.77 -9.07 4.86
C ILE A 113 12.75 -7.54 4.89
N LEU A 114 12.66 -6.89 3.72
CA LEU A 114 12.59 -5.43 3.64
C LEU A 114 11.28 -4.88 4.21
N LEU A 115 10.15 -5.54 3.93
CA LEU A 115 8.85 -5.18 4.51
C LEU A 115 8.89 -5.28 6.05
N ASN A 116 9.45 -6.36 6.59
CA ASN A 116 9.58 -6.54 8.04
C ASN A 116 10.42 -5.43 8.68
N LYS A 117 11.50 -4.99 8.03
CA LYS A 117 12.31 -3.86 8.51
C LYS A 117 11.51 -2.55 8.51
N ILE A 118 10.74 -2.28 7.45
CA ILE A 118 9.84 -1.13 7.38
C ILE A 118 8.84 -1.17 8.54
N GLN A 119 8.19 -2.32 8.75
CA GLN A 119 7.19 -2.50 9.79
C GLN A 119 7.77 -2.34 11.20
N CYS A 120 8.96 -2.89 11.47
CA CYS A 120 9.67 -2.66 12.73
C CYS A 120 9.88 -1.16 13.01
N GLU A 121 10.36 -0.40 12.02
CA GLU A 121 10.61 1.04 12.17
C GLU A 121 9.30 1.84 12.34
N ILE A 122 8.27 1.52 11.54
CA ILE A 122 6.93 2.12 11.67
C ILE A 122 6.35 1.87 13.07
N TYR A 123 6.34 0.62 13.53
CA TYR A 123 5.75 0.27 14.81
C TYR A 123 6.53 0.84 15.99
N ALA A 124 7.86 0.96 15.89
CA ALA A 124 8.66 1.63 16.90
C ALA A 124 8.27 3.11 17.01
N LEU A 125 8.13 3.82 15.88
CA LEU A 125 7.76 5.23 15.88
C LEU A 125 6.31 5.44 16.37
N GLU A 126 5.38 4.60 15.94
CA GLU A 126 4.01 4.62 16.46
C GLU A 126 3.95 4.38 17.97
N ALA A 127 4.76 3.46 18.49
CA ALA A 127 4.82 3.22 19.93
C ALA A 127 5.32 4.46 20.67
N THR A 128 6.30 5.18 20.12
CA THR A 128 6.74 6.47 20.68
C THR A 128 5.62 7.50 20.69
N TRP A 129 4.83 7.61 19.60
CA TRP A 129 3.69 8.53 19.56
C TRP A 129 2.61 8.16 20.57
N ARG A 130 2.28 6.88 20.73
CA ARG A 130 1.33 6.40 21.76
C ARG A 130 1.80 6.77 23.16
N GLN A 131 3.07 6.51 23.47
CA GLN A 131 3.64 6.78 24.79
C GLN A 131 3.68 8.28 25.11
N SER A 132 3.96 9.11 24.10
CA SER A 132 4.08 10.57 24.25
C SER A 132 2.78 11.33 23.97
N ARG A 133 1.67 10.63 23.66
CA ARG A 133 0.37 11.22 23.27
C ARG A 133 0.51 12.22 22.11
N GLN A 134 1.41 11.93 21.19
CA GLN A 134 1.62 12.74 20.00
C GLN A 134 0.67 12.30 18.88
N ALA A 135 0.20 13.26 18.10
CA ALA A 135 -0.52 12.97 16.87
C ALA A 135 0.41 12.27 15.86
N PRO A 136 -0.08 11.27 15.11
CA PRO A 136 0.75 10.60 14.11
C PRO A 136 1.26 11.53 13.01
N ASP A 137 2.56 11.45 12.71
CA ASP A 137 3.17 12.08 11.53
C ASP A 137 3.32 11.02 10.42
N PHE A 138 2.26 10.84 9.63
CA PHE A 138 2.31 9.91 8.49
C PHE A 138 3.34 10.31 7.43
N GLY A 139 3.76 11.57 7.36
CA GLY A 139 4.86 11.99 6.48
C GLY A 139 6.20 11.42 6.96
N ALA A 140 6.41 11.27 8.27
CA ALA A 140 7.57 10.55 8.80
C ALA A 140 7.54 9.06 8.42
N LEU A 141 6.37 8.41 8.50
CA LEU A 141 6.22 7.03 8.04
C LEU A 141 6.51 6.91 6.53
N ALA A 142 6.03 7.85 5.71
CA ALA A 142 6.31 7.86 4.28
C ALA A 142 7.82 7.98 3.98
N ARG A 143 8.57 8.77 4.77
CA ARG A 143 10.04 8.85 4.67
C ARG A 143 10.72 7.53 5.03
N ILE A 144 10.25 6.84 6.07
CA ILE A 144 10.75 5.51 6.45
C ILE A 144 10.57 4.54 5.27
N ILE A 145 9.35 4.45 4.74
CA ILE A 145 9.01 3.54 3.64
C ILE A 145 9.85 3.86 2.40
N THR A 146 9.91 5.13 1.99
CA THR A 146 10.64 5.55 0.79
C THR A 146 12.17 5.38 0.92
N SER A 147 12.72 5.47 2.13
CA SER A 147 14.16 5.25 2.37
C SER A 147 14.64 3.84 2.02
N LYS A 148 13.74 2.84 2.01
CA LYS A 148 14.08 1.46 1.64
C LYS A 148 13.94 1.17 0.13
N GLY A 149 13.49 2.16 -0.65
CA GLY A 149 13.51 2.17 -2.12
C GLY A 149 12.53 1.19 -2.81
N ALA A 150 12.60 1.14 -4.15
CA ALA A 150 11.73 0.36 -5.04
C ALA A 150 11.89 -1.17 -4.93
N SER A 151 12.74 -1.66 -4.00
CA SER A 151 12.98 -3.08 -3.77
C SER A 151 12.09 -3.66 -2.66
N ALA A 152 11.35 -2.82 -1.92
CA ALA A 152 10.49 -3.29 -0.84
C ALA A 152 9.12 -3.76 -1.35
N ALA A 153 8.59 -4.82 -0.72
CA ALA A 153 7.17 -5.11 -0.76
C ALA A 153 6.38 -4.11 0.09
N GLY A 154 5.09 -3.96 -0.20
CA GLY A 154 4.17 -3.15 0.60
C GLY A 154 2.85 -3.87 0.87
N ASN A 155 2.36 -3.80 2.10
CA ASN A 155 1.01 -4.22 2.44
C ASN A 155 0.04 -3.02 2.42
N CYS A 156 -1.22 -3.22 2.82
CA CYS A 156 -2.26 -2.18 2.78
C CYS A 156 -1.88 -0.93 3.57
N TYR A 157 -1.24 -1.09 4.72
CA TYR A 157 -0.88 0.05 5.57
C TYR A 157 0.24 0.91 4.98
N GLU A 158 1.35 0.30 4.54
CA GLU A 158 2.46 1.06 3.94
C GLU A 158 2.01 1.75 2.65
N GLN A 159 1.15 1.10 1.86
CA GLN A 159 0.58 1.68 0.66
C GLN A 159 -0.38 2.84 0.97
N ALA A 160 -1.19 2.74 2.02
CA ALA A 160 -2.08 3.82 2.46
C ALA A 160 -1.29 5.02 2.99
N VAL A 161 -0.18 4.80 3.72
CA VAL A 161 0.71 5.87 4.17
C VAL A 161 1.29 6.66 2.98
N LEU A 162 1.81 5.98 1.96
CA LEU A 162 2.34 6.66 0.78
C LEU A 162 1.26 7.38 -0.03
N ALA A 163 0.05 6.80 -0.14
CA ALA A 163 -1.07 7.47 -0.81
C ALA A 163 -1.48 8.73 -0.04
N TYR A 164 -1.58 8.64 1.29
CA TYR A 164 -1.91 9.76 2.15
C TYR A 164 -0.90 10.91 1.99
N ASP A 165 0.41 10.61 2.05
CA ASP A 165 1.47 11.61 1.91
C ASP A 165 1.42 12.30 0.55
N PHE A 166 1.25 11.51 -0.53
CA PHE A 166 1.06 12.03 -1.88
C PHE A 166 -0.15 12.96 -1.98
N LEU A 167 -1.30 12.53 -1.47
CA LEU A 167 -2.55 13.28 -1.55
C LEU A 167 -2.46 14.58 -0.76
N ARG A 168 -1.82 14.60 0.42
CA ARG A 168 -1.60 15.83 1.20
C ARG A 168 -0.66 16.81 0.52
N MET A 169 0.34 16.33 -0.23
CA MET A 169 1.20 17.20 -1.04
C MET A 169 0.48 17.79 -2.25
N ARG A 170 -0.51 17.09 -2.81
CA ARG A 170 -1.24 17.51 -4.02
C ARG A 170 -2.49 18.32 -3.73
N LEU A 171 -3.24 17.94 -2.70
CA LEU A 171 -4.47 18.60 -2.25
C LEU A 171 -4.11 19.41 -1.00
N THR A 172 -3.63 20.64 -1.22
CA THR A 172 -3.08 21.50 -0.15
C THR A 172 -4.15 22.22 0.68
N ASP A 173 -5.43 21.98 0.42
CA ASP A 173 -6.51 22.53 1.24
C ASP A 173 -6.45 21.94 2.66
N ALA A 174 -6.26 22.80 3.64
CA ALA A 174 -6.19 22.41 5.05
C ALA A 174 -7.54 21.96 5.60
N ASN A 175 -8.65 22.40 5.00
CA ASN A 175 -10.01 22.07 5.43
C ASN A 175 -10.54 20.78 4.79
N LEU A 176 -9.90 20.30 3.72
CA LEU A 176 -10.29 19.02 3.10
C LEU A 176 -9.86 17.86 4.00
N PRO A 177 -10.81 17.07 4.55
CA PRO A 177 -10.47 15.92 5.36
C PRO A 177 -9.75 14.88 4.51
N ILE A 178 -8.51 14.54 4.86
CA ILE A 178 -7.76 13.42 4.27
C ILE A 178 -7.19 12.60 5.40
N ASP A 179 -7.43 11.29 5.37
CA ASP A 179 -7.06 10.42 6.47
C ASP A 179 -6.86 8.97 6.04
N ILE A 180 -6.09 8.22 6.83
CA ILE A 180 -5.97 6.76 6.68
C ILE A 180 -7.07 6.12 7.53
N VAL A 181 -7.93 5.36 6.86
CA VAL A 181 -9.02 4.60 7.47
C VAL A 181 -8.53 3.18 7.72
N SER A 182 -8.76 2.67 8.93
CA SER A 182 -8.56 1.27 9.28
C SER A 182 -9.91 0.61 9.48
N LEU A 183 -10.07 -0.60 8.95
CA LEU A 183 -11.08 -1.51 9.44
C LEU A 183 -10.63 -2.04 10.81
N GLU A 184 -11.52 -2.00 11.81
CA GLU A 184 -11.26 -2.65 13.09
C GLU A 184 -11.21 -4.17 12.91
N ARG A 185 -10.62 -4.87 13.89
CA ARG A 185 -10.61 -6.34 13.89
C ARG A 185 -12.06 -6.86 13.91
N PRO A 186 -12.38 -7.89 13.10
CA PRO A 186 -11.46 -8.75 12.35
C PRO A 186 -11.03 -8.26 10.95
N GLY A 187 -11.52 -7.13 10.44
CA GLY A 187 -11.36 -6.75 9.02
C GLY A 187 -9.96 -6.37 8.52
N ASP A 188 -9.07 -5.94 9.42
CA ASP A 188 -7.63 -5.65 9.20
C ASP A 188 -7.22 -5.18 7.78
N HIS A 189 -7.79 -4.05 7.34
CA HIS A 189 -7.46 -3.43 6.06
C HIS A 189 -7.34 -1.92 6.20
N ASN A 190 -6.44 -1.30 5.44
CA ASN A 190 -6.17 0.13 5.48
C ASN A 190 -6.26 0.75 4.09
N PHE A 191 -6.91 1.91 3.99
CA PHE A 191 -7.05 2.71 2.77
C PHE A 191 -7.15 4.20 3.12
N VAL A 192 -7.11 5.08 2.13
CA VAL A 192 -7.23 6.54 2.36
C VAL A 192 -8.63 7.02 2.01
N ALA A 193 -9.20 7.87 2.86
CA ALA A 193 -10.41 8.61 2.58
C ALA A 193 -10.10 10.09 2.34
N ILE A 194 -10.82 10.71 1.41
CA ILE A 194 -10.78 12.14 1.09
C ILE A 194 -12.21 12.67 1.20
N GLY A 195 -12.42 13.83 1.82
CA GLY A 195 -13.72 14.50 1.87
C GLY A 195 -14.72 13.91 2.88
N GLN A 196 -14.31 12.94 3.70
CA GLN A 196 -15.15 12.37 4.76
C GLN A 196 -14.60 12.72 6.13
N SER A 197 -15.42 13.35 6.97
CA SER A 197 -15.12 13.58 8.38
C SER A 197 -15.53 12.39 9.25
N THR A 198 -14.84 12.21 10.37
CA THR A 198 -15.25 11.29 11.44
C THR A 198 -16.17 11.98 12.43
N ASP A 199 -16.79 11.19 13.32
CA ASP A 199 -17.35 11.71 14.56
C ASP A 199 -16.26 12.18 15.55
N GLY A 200 -16.68 12.63 16.74
CA GLY A 200 -15.77 13.08 17.81
C GLY A 200 -14.85 11.99 18.37
N ASN A 201 -15.21 10.72 18.17
CA ASN A 201 -14.44 9.55 18.60
C ASN A 201 -13.51 9.00 17.50
N GLY A 202 -13.50 9.64 16.32
CA GLY A 202 -12.70 9.18 15.20
C GLY A 202 -13.32 8.01 14.43
N GLN A 203 -14.61 7.76 14.58
CA GLN A 203 -15.34 6.73 13.84
C GLN A 203 -15.95 7.32 12.56
N TYR A 204 -15.91 6.53 11.50
CA TYR A 204 -16.61 6.83 10.25
C TYR A 204 -17.99 6.16 10.23
N PRO A 205 -18.96 6.68 9.44
CA PRO A 205 -20.20 5.97 9.21
C PRO A 205 -19.93 4.54 8.72
N LYS A 206 -20.70 3.59 9.24
CA LYS A 206 -20.45 2.17 8.96
C LYS A 206 -20.70 1.84 7.48
N GLN A 207 -21.78 2.33 6.88
CA GLN A 207 -22.04 2.13 5.47
C GLN A 207 -21.41 3.24 4.63
N PHE A 208 -20.71 2.86 3.56
CA PHE A 208 -20.12 3.83 2.63
C PHE A 208 -21.17 4.67 1.87
N SER A 209 -22.43 4.22 1.83
CA SER A 209 -23.56 5.00 1.32
C SER A 209 -23.90 6.21 2.18
N ASP A 210 -23.54 6.17 3.47
CA ASP A 210 -23.83 7.23 4.44
C ASP A 210 -22.69 8.25 4.51
N TRP A 211 -21.65 8.07 3.69
CA TRP A 211 -20.54 9.00 3.57
C TRP A 211 -20.96 10.19 2.71
N HIS A 212 -20.23 11.30 2.86
CA HIS A 212 -20.43 12.49 2.06
C HIS A 212 -20.43 12.14 0.56
N PRO A 213 -21.36 12.68 -0.25
CA PRO A 213 -21.48 12.32 -1.68
C PRO A 213 -20.21 12.56 -2.51
N ASP A 214 -19.39 13.52 -2.10
CA ASP A 214 -18.09 13.84 -2.70
C ASP A 214 -16.90 13.15 -2.01
N ALA A 215 -17.14 12.23 -1.07
CA ALA A 215 -16.07 11.47 -0.46
C ALA A 215 -15.45 10.49 -1.45
N PHE A 216 -14.12 10.38 -1.44
CA PHE A 216 -13.36 9.45 -2.26
C PHE A 216 -12.57 8.47 -1.40
N ILE A 217 -12.44 7.25 -1.93
CA ILE A 217 -11.56 6.21 -1.41
C ILE A 217 -10.39 6.03 -2.36
N VAL A 218 -9.20 5.91 -1.79
CA VAL A 218 -7.98 5.52 -2.48
C VAL A 218 -7.39 4.31 -1.76
N ASP A 219 -7.46 3.16 -2.43
CA ASP A 219 -6.87 1.90 -1.99
C ASP A 219 -5.86 1.41 -3.05
N PRO A 220 -4.56 1.72 -2.87
CA PRO A 220 -3.53 1.24 -3.78
C PRO A 220 -3.30 -0.28 -3.71
N TRP A 221 -3.63 -0.91 -2.57
CA TRP A 221 -3.46 -2.35 -2.37
C TRP A 221 -4.41 -3.10 -3.29
N THR A 222 -5.69 -2.72 -3.34
CA THR A 222 -6.61 -3.26 -4.35
C THR A 222 -6.43 -2.61 -5.72
N ARG A 223 -5.87 -1.40 -5.83
CA ARG A 223 -5.92 -0.56 -7.06
C ARG A 223 -7.35 -0.09 -7.35
N ILE A 224 -7.97 0.50 -6.34
CA ILE A 224 -9.29 1.12 -6.45
C ILE A 224 -9.14 2.59 -6.05
N ALA A 225 -9.62 3.49 -6.89
CA ALA A 225 -9.80 4.90 -6.59
C ALA A 225 -11.19 5.29 -7.11
N CYS A 226 -12.11 5.60 -6.21
CA CYS A 226 -13.51 5.84 -6.56
C CYS A 226 -14.22 6.68 -5.51
N ARG A 227 -15.46 7.10 -5.80
CA ARG A 227 -16.36 7.63 -4.78
C ARG A 227 -16.58 6.58 -3.70
N ALA A 228 -16.77 7.02 -2.46
CA ALA A 228 -16.97 6.13 -1.33
C ALA A 228 -18.14 5.16 -1.54
N ALA A 229 -19.28 5.65 -2.03
CA ALA A 229 -20.46 4.84 -2.30
C ALA A 229 -20.22 3.70 -3.32
N ASP A 230 -19.27 3.84 -4.25
CA ASP A 230 -18.92 2.82 -5.23
C ASP A 230 -17.94 1.76 -4.71
N TYR A 231 -17.29 2.02 -3.58
CA TYR A 231 -16.17 1.22 -3.10
C TYR A 231 -16.55 -0.24 -2.79
N PRO A 232 -17.68 -0.54 -2.11
CA PRO A 232 -18.08 -1.92 -1.86
C PRO A 232 -18.23 -2.75 -3.13
N ARG A 233 -18.89 -2.20 -4.17
CA ARG A 233 -19.07 -2.88 -5.45
C ARG A 233 -17.73 -3.12 -6.14
N GLN A 234 -16.87 -2.11 -6.21
CA GLN A 234 -15.56 -2.25 -6.86
C GLN A 234 -14.63 -3.22 -6.12
N TRP A 235 -14.76 -3.31 -4.79
CA TRP A 235 -14.05 -4.31 -3.99
C TRP A 235 -14.49 -5.72 -4.34
N SER A 236 -15.80 -6.00 -4.32
CA SER A 236 -16.34 -7.32 -4.68
C SER A 236 -15.89 -7.74 -6.08
N GLU A 237 -16.02 -6.86 -7.08
CA GLU A 237 -15.54 -7.10 -8.45
C GLU A 237 -14.02 -7.36 -8.49
N LYS A 238 -13.24 -6.74 -7.58
CA LYS A 238 -11.80 -6.99 -7.51
C LYS A 238 -11.50 -8.36 -6.92
N MET A 239 -12.20 -8.75 -5.86
CA MET A 239 -12.02 -10.04 -5.21
C MET A 239 -12.40 -11.19 -6.15
N GLU A 240 -13.48 -11.06 -6.92
CA GLU A 240 -13.84 -11.99 -7.99
C GLU A 240 -12.73 -12.12 -9.04
N LYS A 241 -12.19 -10.98 -9.51
CA LYS A 241 -11.08 -10.96 -10.48
C LYS A 241 -9.80 -11.59 -9.90
N TRP A 242 -9.58 -11.52 -8.59
CA TRP A 242 -8.43 -12.16 -7.95
C TRP A 242 -8.63 -13.66 -7.81
N ALA A 243 -9.80 -14.09 -7.34
CA ALA A 243 -10.15 -15.49 -7.22
C ALA A 243 -10.12 -16.21 -8.57
N ALA A 244 -10.68 -15.60 -9.62
CA ALA A 244 -10.62 -16.14 -10.99
C ALA A 244 -9.20 -16.27 -11.55
N ARG A 245 -8.22 -15.59 -10.95
CA ARG A 245 -6.79 -15.68 -11.30
C ARG A 245 -6.02 -16.61 -10.36
N GLY A 246 -6.67 -17.27 -9.41
CA GLY A 246 -6.03 -18.13 -8.41
C GLY A 246 -5.25 -17.37 -7.34
N LEU A 247 -5.44 -16.04 -7.20
CA LEU A 247 -4.84 -15.29 -6.10
C LEU A 247 -5.51 -15.67 -4.78
N ARG A 248 -4.71 -15.70 -3.70
CA ARG A 248 -5.15 -15.89 -2.32
C ARG A 248 -4.89 -14.62 -1.50
N VAL A 249 -5.59 -14.48 -0.38
CA VAL A 249 -5.35 -13.45 0.64
C VAL A 249 -5.25 -14.15 1.98
N ASP A 250 -4.12 -14.04 2.68
CA ASP A 250 -3.85 -14.72 3.96
C ASP A 250 -4.23 -16.21 3.93
N ASP A 251 -3.76 -16.93 2.90
CA ASP A 251 -4.09 -18.33 2.63
C ASP A 251 -5.58 -18.64 2.41
N ALA A 252 -6.46 -17.65 2.31
CA ALA A 252 -7.87 -17.81 2.03
C ALA A 252 -8.24 -17.40 0.60
N SER A 253 -9.44 -17.82 0.17
CA SER A 253 -10.04 -17.31 -1.06
C SER A 253 -10.35 -15.81 -0.89
N PRO A 254 -10.10 -14.96 -1.88
CA PRO A 254 -10.58 -13.57 -1.86
C PRO A 254 -12.12 -13.47 -1.78
N LEU A 255 -12.83 -14.55 -2.11
CA LEU A 255 -14.28 -14.66 -1.99
C LEU A 255 -14.74 -15.21 -0.64
N ASP A 256 -13.83 -15.40 0.32
CA ASP A 256 -14.23 -15.75 1.68
C ASP A 256 -15.20 -14.68 2.23
N PRO A 257 -16.37 -15.08 2.76
CA PRO A 257 -17.35 -14.13 3.29
C PRO A 257 -16.75 -13.18 4.33
N SER A 258 -15.80 -13.63 5.15
CA SER A 258 -15.16 -12.76 6.14
C SER A 258 -14.44 -11.56 5.50
N LEU A 259 -13.82 -11.73 4.32
CA LEU A 259 -13.14 -10.65 3.60
C LEU A 259 -14.12 -9.73 2.85
N LEU A 260 -15.19 -10.30 2.30
CA LEU A 260 -16.23 -9.53 1.59
C LEU A 260 -17.06 -8.70 2.58
N ASP A 261 -17.48 -9.33 3.67
CA ASP A 261 -18.26 -8.71 4.73
C ASP A 261 -17.39 -7.78 5.57
N ALA A 262 -16.06 -7.93 5.56
CA ALA A 262 -15.18 -7.06 6.33
C ALA A 262 -15.39 -5.58 5.99
N LEU A 263 -15.55 -5.21 4.73
CA LEU A 263 -15.80 -3.83 4.34
C LEU A 263 -17.18 -3.32 4.78
N ARG A 264 -18.20 -4.18 4.73
CA ARG A 264 -19.59 -3.82 5.05
C ARG A 264 -19.82 -3.73 6.55
N ASP A 265 -19.30 -4.71 7.29
CA ASP A 265 -19.72 -4.99 8.65
C ASP A 265 -18.69 -4.55 9.70
N ASN A 266 -17.44 -4.25 9.34
CA ASN A 266 -16.51 -3.66 10.29
C ASN A 266 -16.72 -2.18 10.51
N ASN A 267 -16.44 -1.78 11.74
CA ASN A 267 -16.22 -0.40 12.10
C ASN A 267 -15.00 0.15 11.35
N LYS A 268 -15.10 1.42 11.01
CA LYS A 268 -14.09 2.17 10.27
C LYS A 268 -13.60 3.27 11.18
N ILE A 269 -12.31 3.28 11.46
CA ILE A 269 -11.72 4.24 12.40
C ILE A 269 -10.60 5.03 11.72
N SER A 270 -10.45 6.27 12.16
CA SER A 270 -9.32 7.10 11.81
C SER A 270 -8.05 6.57 12.46
N ARG A 271 -7.01 6.35 11.65
CA ARG A 271 -5.68 6.03 12.19
C ARG A 271 -5.09 7.17 13.00
N ARG A 272 -5.48 8.42 12.78
CA ARG A 272 -5.02 9.53 13.64
C ARG A 272 -5.61 9.48 15.04
N LYS A 273 -6.86 9.03 15.15
CA LYS A 273 -7.58 8.96 16.43
C LYS A 273 -7.37 7.65 17.19
N ALA A 274 -6.74 6.66 16.54
CA ALA A 274 -6.29 5.42 17.18
C ALA A 274 -5.16 5.61 18.23
N PHE A 275 -4.69 6.85 18.41
CA PHE A 275 -3.70 7.26 19.40
C PHE A 275 -4.40 8.24 20.36
N PRO A 276 -5.11 7.76 21.40
CA PRO A 276 -5.81 8.64 22.32
C PRO A 276 -4.81 9.59 23.02
N VAL A 277 -5.18 10.87 23.04
CA VAL A 277 -4.47 11.95 23.76
C VAL A 277 -4.88 11.93 25.23
#